data_AF-A0A914EDP4-F1
#
_entry.id   AF-A0A914EDP4-F1
#
_cell.length_a   1.000
_cell.length_b   1.000
_cell.length_c   1.000
_cell.angle_alpha   90.00
_cell.angle_beta   90.00
_cell.angle_gamma   90.00
#
_symmetry.space_group_name_H-M   'P 1'
#
loop_
_entity.id
_entity.type
_entity.pdbx_description
1 polymer ?
#
loop_
_entity_poly.entity_id
_entity_poly.type
_entity_poly.pdbx_seq_one_letter_code
_entity_poly.pdbx_strand_id
1 'polypeptide(L)'
;MPPKQDQLRERVYKFYSDNIAAGKGYTRTHFMKEGVSERTLNAILQRFHNNLPASHQRGGGRPAKIFTPNKIRALKRKFDHKDGISQRQGVKKFQCSPAMINKTLKKLIISCRKKKTIPDRNERQKSDAKILCDRLSNFRFRALILFGVNIFAGLPPPRWCEADTPSFMK
;
A
#
# COMPACT_ATOMS: atom_id res chain seq x y z
N MET A 1 -32.22 12.00 4.52
CA MET A 1 -33.09 11.74 5.70
C MET A 1 -32.28 11.05 6.77
N PRO A 2 -32.23 11.56 8.01
CA PRO A 2 -31.54 10.88 9.12
C PRO A 2 -32.21 9.53 9.45
N PRO A 3 -31.48 8.54 9.99
CA PRO A 3 -32.04 7.26 10.41
C PRO A 3 -33.15 7.45 11.47
N LYS A 4 -34.17 6.58 11.47
CA LYS A 4 -35.29 6.62 12.44
C LYS A 4 -34.82 6.69 13.90
N GLN A 5 -33.71 6.01 14.22
CA GLN A 5 -33.13 6.02 15.57
C GLN A 5 -32.50 7.36 15.96
N ASP A 6 -31.88 8.06 15.00
CA ASP A 6 -31.26 9.37 15.27
C ASP A 6 -32.33 10.44 15.44
N GLN A 7 -33.42 10.37 14.67
CA GLN A 7 -34.61 11.24 14.85
C GLN A 7 -35.21 11.10 16.26
N LEU A 8 -35.32 9.86 16.76
CA LEU A 8 -35.79 9.62 18.12
C LEU A 8 -34.86 10.23 19.17
N ARG A 9 -33.54 10.08 19.01
CA ARG A 9 -32.54 10.66 19.92
C ARG A 9 -32.62 12.17 19.96
N GLU A 10 -32.68 12.81 18.79
CA GLU A 10 -32.82 14.27 18.67
C GLU A 10 -34.11 14.76 19.34
N ARG A 11 -35.23 14.05 19.12
CA ARG A 11 -36.52 14.37 19.73
C ARG A 11 -36.49 14.27 21.26
N VAL A 12 -35.87 13.21 21.79
CA VAL A 12 -35.70 13.02 23.25
C VAL A 12 -34.77 14.09 23.84
N TYR A 13 -33.68 14.42 23.14
CA TYR A 13 -32.75 15.47 23.57
C TYR A 13 -33.44 16.83 23.68
N LYS A 14 -34.19 17.21 22.63
CA LYS A 14 -34.95 18.47 22.61
C LYS A 14 -36.03 18.50 23.70
N PHE A 15 -36.80 17.43 23.84
CA PHE A 15 -37.82 17.36 24.88
C PHE A 15 -37.23 17.46 26.28
N TYR A 16 -36.09 16.81 26.53
CA TYR A 16 -35.42 16.87 27.83
C TYR A 16 -34.80 18.24 28.11
N SER A 17 -34.20 18.90 27.10
CA SER A 17 -33.66 20.26 27.25
C SER A 17 -34.74 21.29 27.58
N ASP A 18 -35.93 21.11 27.02
CA ASP A 18 -37.06 22.01 27.25
C ASP A 18 -37.69 21.76 28.64
N ASN A 19 -37.54 20.55 29.19
CA ASN A 19 -38.19 20.11 30.44
C ASN A 19 -37.18 19.69 31.53
N ILE A 20 -36.05 20.40 31.65
CA ILE A 20 -34.99 20.06 32.61
C ILE A 20 -35.51 20.07 34.05
N ALA A 21 -36.38 21.02 34.42
CA ALA A 21 -36.92 21.17 35.78
C ALA A 21 -37.78 19.98 36.23
N ALA A 22 -38.52 19.34 35.31
CA ALA A 22 -39.37 18.18 35.62
C ALA A 22 -38.57 16.87 35.75
N GLY A 23 -37.31 16.88 35.33
CA GLY A 23 -36.37 15.78 35.50
C GLY A 23 -36.59 14.59 34.54
N LYS A 24 -35.75 13.55 34.74
CA LYS A 24 -35.71 12.36 33.86
C LYS A 24 -36.99 11.53 33.90
N GLY A 25 -37.65 11.49 35.06
CA GLY A 25 -38.88 10.70 35.26
C GLY A 25 -39.98 11.12 34.29
N TYR A 26 -40.22 12.43 34.20
CA TYR A 26 -41.22 13.03 33.33
C TYR A 26 -41.00 12.67 31.85
N THR A 27 -39.76 12.81 31.37
CA THR A 27 -39.40 12.46 29.99
C THR A 27 -39.61 10.96 29.72
N ARG A 28 -39.23 10.09 30.67
CA ARG A 28 -39.46 8.64 30.50
C ARG A 28 -40.93 8.31 30.37
N THR A 29 -41.78 8.82 31.26
CA THR A 29 -43.23 8.56 31.23
C THR A 29 -43.88 9.02 29.92
N HIS A 30 -43.46 10.17 29.38
CA HIS A 30 -43.95 10.67 28.09
C HIS A 30 -43.64 9.69 26.93
N PHE A 31 -42.36 9.35 26.74
CA PHE A 31 -41.95 8.49 25.62
C PHE A 31 -42.30 7.00 25.82
N MET A 32 -42.52 6.56 27.06
CA MET A 32 -43.08 5.23 27.33
C MET A 32 -44.52 5.11 26.85
N LYS A 33 -45.34 6.16 27.00
CA LYS A 33 -46.71 6.20 26.45
C LYS A 33 -46.71 6.14 24.92
N GLU A 34 -45.67 6.67 24.28
CA GLU A 34 -45.46 6.56 22.83
C GLU A 34 -44.91 5.19 22.39
N GLY A 35 -44.65 4.26 23.31
CA GLY A 35 -44.18 2.90 23.02
C GLY A 35 -42.66 2.72 22.95
N VAL A 36 -41.86 3.70 23.39
CA VAL A 36 -40.41 3.55 23.44
C VAL A 36 -40.00 2.81 24.72
N SER A 37 -39.13 1.80 24.59
CA SER A 37 -38.67 1.04 25.75
C SER A 37 -37.88 1.90 26.74
N GLU A 38 -38.09 1.67 28.03
CA GLU A 38 -37.40 2.41 29.10
C GLU A 38 -35.88 2.27 29.01
N ARG A 39 -35.38 1.08 28.65
CA ARG A 39 -33.94 0.81 28.46
C ARG A 39 -33.33 1.74 27.41
N THR A 40 -34.04 1.95 26.30
CA THR A 40 -33.59 2.87 25.24
C THR A 40 -33.55 4.30 25.74
N LEU A 41 -34.59 4.75 26.45
CA LEU A 41 -34.67 6.12 26.98
C LEU A 41 -33.57 6.39 28.01
N ASN A 42 -33.35 5.47 28.94
CA ASN A 42 -32.28 5.57 29.94
C ASN A 42 -30.90 5.67 29.28
N ALA A 43 -30.64 4.85 28.25
CA ALA A 43 -29.39 4.92 27.49
C ALA A 43 -29.21 6.27 26.77
N ILE A 44 -30.28 6.83 26.19
CA ILE A 44 -30.24 8.13 25.51
C ILE A 44 -30.00 9.26 26.53
N LEU A 45 -30.71 9.28 27.65
CA LEU A 45 -30.54 10.29 28.70
C LEU A 45 -29.15 10.20 29.34
N GLN A 46 -28.62 8.99 29.56
CA GLN A 46 -27.27 8.82 30.07
C GLN A 46 -26.22 9.40 29.11
N ARG A 47 -26.40 9.26 27.79
CA ARG A 47 -25.53 9.92 26.79
C ARG A 47 -25.62 11.44 26.87
N PHE A 48 -26.83 12.00 27.07
CA PHE A 48 -27.02 13.44 27.26
C PHE A 48 -26.23 13.95 28.47
N HIS A 49 -26.32 13.25 29.61
CA HIS A 49 -25.54 13.59 30.80
C HIS A 49 -24.03 13.49 30.62
N ASN A 50 -23.58 12.56 29.78
CA ASN A 50 -22.16 12.43 29.41
C ASN A 50 -21.72 13.47 28.36
N ASN A 51 -22.55 14.47 28.05
CA ASN A 51 -22.32 15.49 27.04
C ASN A 51 -22.00 14.91 25.65
N LEU A 52 -22.55 13.73 25.33
CA LEU A 52 -22.37 13.09 24.02
C LEU A 52 -23.45 13.58 23.05
N PRO A 53 -23.11 13.76 21.76
CA PRO A 53 -24.06 14.24 20.77
C PRO A 53 -25.20 13.22 20.54
N ALA A 54 -26.37 13.73 20.13
CA ALA A 54 -27.51 12.89 19.78
C ALA A 54 -27.20 11.93 18.61
N SER A 55 -26.30 12.37 17.72
CA SER A 55 -25.87 11.60 16.56
C SER A 55 -25.24 10.25 16.93
N HIS A 56 -25.44 9.26 16.05
CA HIS A 56 -24.78 7.97 16.15
C HIS A 56 -23.26 8.13 15.91
N GLN A 57 -22.46 7.73 16.89
CA GLN A 57 -21.02 7.56 16.71
C GLN A 57 -20.77 6.22 16.04
N ARG A 58 -20.18 6.25 14.83
CA ARG A 58 -19.80 5.03 14.13
C ARG A 58 -18.84 4.23 15.00
N GLY A 59 -19.18 2.97 15.28
CA GLY A 59 -18.32 2.08 16.04
C GLY A 59 -16.94 1.94 15.38
N GLY A 60 -15.89 1.93 16.19
CA GLY A 60 -14.50 1.71 15.76
C GLY A 60 -14.23 0.25 15.37
N GLY A 61 -15.01 -0.30 14.43
CA GLY A 61 -14.88 -1.67 13.97
C GLY A 61 -13.43 -2.01 13.59
N ARG A 62 -13.06 -3.29 13.70
CA ARG A 62 -11.70 -3.75 13.42
C ARG A 62 -11.33 -3.41 11.97
N PRO A 63 -10.27 -2.62 11.72
CA PRO A 63 -9.87 -2.34 10.35
C PRO A 63 -9.42 -3.64 9.68
N ALA A 64 -9.90 -3.87 8.46
CA ALA A 64 -9.49 -5.03 7.67
C ALA A 64 -7.97 -4.98 7.46
N LYS A 65 -7.24 -5.95 8.01
CA LYS A 65 -5.78 -5.98 7.95
C LYS A 65 -5.34 -6.48 6.57
N ILE A 66 -5.18 -5.55 5.62
CA ILE A 66 -4.69 -5.86 4.27
C ILE A 66 -3.26 -6.42 4.34
N PHE A 67 -2.37 -5.80 5.13
CA PHE A 67 -1.01 -6.28 5.36
C PHE A 67 -0.53 -5.90 6.76
N THR A 68 0.46 -6.63 7.29
CA THR A 68 1.23 -6.15 8.44
C THR A 68 2.13 -4.98 8.01
N PRO A 69 2.39 -3.99 8.88
CA PRO A 69 3.26 -2.86 8.55
C PRO A 69 4.68 -3.31 8.15
N ASN A 70 5.17 -4.43 8.70
CA ASN A 70 6.47 -5.01 8.33
C ASN A 70 6.47 -5.53 6.89
N LYS A 71 5.40 -6.20 6.47
CA LYS A 71 5.26 -6.66 5.08
C LYS A 71 5.13 -5.48 4.11
N ILE A 72 4.47 -4.38 4.52
CA ILE A 72 4.39 -3.15 3.71
C ILE A 72 5.79 -2.55 3.51
N ARG A 73 6.59 -2.42 4.58
CA ARG A 73 7.98 -1.93 4.49
C ARG A 73 8.84 -2.82 3.59
N ALA A 74 8.70 -4.14 3.72
CA ALA A 74 9.41 -5.09 2.89
C ALA A 74 8.98 -5.01 1.41
N LEU A 75 7.69 -4.83 1.14
CA LEU A 75 7.13 -4.64 -0.20
C LEU A 75 7.68 -3.36 -0.83
N LYS A 76 7.64 -2.23 -0.10
CA LYS A 76 8.22 -0.96 -0.53
C LYS A 76 9.69 -1.15 -0.92
N ARG A 77 10.52 -1.68 -0.02
CA ARG A 77 11.95 -1.92 -0.29
C ARG A 77 12.23 -2.79 -1.53
N LYS A 78 11.29 -3.65 -1.93
CA LYS A 78 11.44 -4.57 -3.07
C LYS A 78 10.98 -3.97 -4.40
N PHE A 79 9.96 -3.12 -4.39
CA PHE A 79 9.36 -2.54 -5.60
C PHE A 79 9.75 -1.08 -5.87
N ASP A 80 10.11 -0.34 -4.83
CA ASP A 80 10.45 1.07 -4.93
C ASP A 80 11.71 1.26 -5.78
N HIS A 81 11.55 1.95 -6.92
CA HIS A 81 12.57 2.18 -7.95
C HIS A 81 13.36 0.93 -8.39
N LYS A 82 12.73 -0.24 -8.39
CA LYS A 82 13.38 -1.52 -8.73
C LYS A 82 12.67 -2.27 -9.85
N ASP A 83 13.47 -2.79 -10.78
CA ASP A 83 12.98 -3.50 -11.96
C ASP A 83 13.17 -5.03 -11.86
N GLY A 84 13.79 -5.51 -10.77
CA GLY A 84 14.21 -6.90 -10.62
C GLY A 84 13.09 -7.88 -10.23
N ILE A 85 11.90 -7.40 -9.88
CA ILE A 85 10.81 -8.25 -9.38
C ILE A 85 9.48 -7.87 -10.04
N SER A 86 8.86 -8.86 -10.69
CA SER A 86 7.50 -8.70 -11.21
C SER A 86 6.45 -8.81 -10.10
N GLN A 87 5.26 -8.23 -10.30
CA GLN A 87 4.14 -8.38 -9.36
C GLN A 87 3.83 -9.86 -9.07
N ARG A 88 3.91 -10.73 -10.09
CA ARG A 88 3.69 -12.19 -9.94
C ARG A 88 4.71 -12.84 -9.01
N GLN A 89 5.97 -12.44 -9.07
CA GLN A 89 7.00 -12.90 -8.12
C GLN A 89 6.75 -12.32 -6.72
N GLY A 90 6.27 -11.08 -6.63
CA GLY A 90 5.78 -10.48 -5.38
C GLY A 90 4.68 -11.32 -4.73
N VAL A 91 3.66 -11.73 -5.49
CA VAL A 91 2.56 -12.59 -5.02
C VAL A 91 3.09 -13.85 -4.36
N LYS A 92 3.98 -14.58 -5.06
CA LYS A 92 4.60 -15.80 -4.53
C LYS A 92 5.39 -15.55 -3.26
N LYS A 93 6.17 -14.46 -3.22
CA LYS A 93 7.06 -14.14 -2.09
C LYS A 93 6.32 -13.66 -0.84
N PHE A 94 5.25 -12.90 -1.02
CA PHE A 94 4.46 -12.34 0.08
C PHE A 94 3.24 -13.20 0.45
N GLN A 95 3.00 -14.29 -0.29
CA GLN A 95 1.89 -15.24 -0.12
C GLN A 95 0.54 -14.52 -0.02
N CYS A 96 0.24 -13.72 -1.04
CA CYS A 96 -0.95 -12.86 -1.06
C CYS A 96 -1.51 -12.74 -2.47
N SER A 97 -2.75 -12.26 -2.59
CA SER A 97 -3.37 -12.09 -3.90
C SER A 97 -2.72 -10.96 -4.71
N PRO A 98 -2.69 -11.06 -6.06
CA PRO A 98 -2.18 -9.98 -6.91
C PRO A 98 -2.96 -8.67 -6.73
N ALA A 99 -4.27 -8.76 -6.49
CA ALA A 99 -5.11 -7.60 -6.22
C ALA A 99 -4.68 -6.84 -4.95
N MET A 100 -4.30 -7.57 -3.89
CA MET A 100 -3.80 -6.95 -2.67
C MET A 100 -2.48 -6.21 -2.88
N ILE A 101 -1.54 -6.80 -3.63
CA ILE A 101 -0.28 -6.14 -3.97
C ILE A 101 -0.54 -4.87 -4.80
N ASN A 102 -1.41 -4.94 -5.81
CA ASN A 102 -1.72 -3.78 -6.63
C ASN A 102 -2.36 -2.65 -5.81
N LYS A 103 -3.32 -2.99 -4.93
CA LYS A 103 -3.94 -2.03 -4.01
C LYS A 103 -2.93 -1.37 -3.08
N THR A 104 -2.00 -2.13 -2.50
CA THR A 104 -0.98 -1.56 -1.60
C THR A 104 0.04 -0.71 -2.35
N LEU A 105 0.47 -1.11 -3.54
CA LEU A 105 1.40 -0.33 -4.35
C LEU A 105 0.80 1.01 -4.79
N LYS A 106 -0.48 1.00 -5.22
CA LYS A 106 -1.22 2.24 -5.53
C LYS A 106 -1.33 3.15 -4.30
N LYS A 107 -1.63 2.58 -3.12
CA LYS A 107 -1.69 3.33 -1.86
C LYS A 107 -0.34 3.95 -1.48
N LEU A 108 0.76 3.29 -1.81
CA LEU A 108 2.12 3.77 -1.55
C LEU A 108 2.69 4.66 -2.66
N ILE A 109 1.95 4.87 -3.76
CA ILE A 109 2.38 5.63 -4.93
C ILE A 109 3.67 5.04 -5.55
N ILE A 110 3.79 3.71 -5.55
CA ILE A 110 4.95 3.01 -6.13
C ILE A 110 4.56 2.45 -7.49
N SER A 111 5.25 2.90 -8.54
CA SER A 111 5.08 2.35 -9.89
C SER A 111 5.85 1.03 -10.04
N CYS A 112 5.16 -0.03 -10.44
CA CYS A 112 5.84 -1.23 -10.93
C CYS A 112 6.40 -0.96 -12.33
N ARG A 113 7.72 -0.91 -12.44
CA ARG A 113 8.40 -0.86 -13.73
C ARG A 113 8.53 -2.27 -14.28
N LYS A 114 8.27 -2.41 -15.58
CA LYS A 114 8.57 -3.63 -16.33
C LYS A 114 9.81 -3.35 -17.16
N LYS A 115 10.71 -4.32 -17.23
CA LYS A 115 11.85 -4.26 -18.16
C LYS A 115 11.29 -4.10 -19.57
N LYS A 116 11.78 -3.09 -20.30
CA LYS A 116 11.46 -2.92 -21.72
C LYS A 116 12.13 -4.06 -22.51
N THR A 117 11.39 -4.64 -23.46
CA THR A 117 11.97 -5.58 -24.42
C THR A 117 13.05 -4.84 -25.22
N ILE A 118 14.20 -5.49 -25.41
CA ILE A 118 15.27 -4.94 -26.26
C ILE A 118 14.72 -4.97 -27.70
N PRO A 119 14.77 -3.86 -28.44
CA PRO A 119 14.30 -3.83 -29.83
C PRO A 119 15.10 -4.82 -30.69
N ASP A 120 14.49 -5.29 -31.77
CA ASP A 120 15.16 -6.21 -32.69
C ASP A 120 16.40 -5.55 -33.30
N ARG A 121 17.49 -6.32 -33.34
CA ARG A 121 18.77 -5.85 -33.87
C ARG A 121 18.68 -5.74 -35.39
N ASN A 122 19.21 -4.66 -35.93
CA ASN A 122 19.43 -4.52 -37.37
C ASN A 122 20.49 -5.55 -37.86
N GLU A 123 20.53 -5.87 -39.15
CA GLU A 123 21.47 -6.85 -39.71
C GLU A 123 22.93 -6.49 -39.41
N ARG A 124 23.30 -5.21 -39.52
CA ARG A 124 24.64 -4.72 -39.13
C ARG A 124 24.94 -4.99 -37.65
N GLN A 125 23.98 -4.75 -36.76
CA GLN A 125 24.15 -5.02 -35.33
C GLN A 125 24.25 -6.52 -35.03
N LYS A 126 23.58 -7.37 -35.83
CA LYS A 126 23.72 -8.83 -35.73
C LYS A 126 25.10 -9.28 -36.18
N SER A 127 25.64 -8.76 -37.28
CA SER A 127 27.00 -9.08 -37.75
C SER A 127 28.06 -8.62 -36.75
N ASP A 128 27.95 -7.39 -36.23
CA ASP A 128 28.90 -6.85 -35.26
C ASP A 128 28.90 -7.66 -33.95
N ALA A 129 27.70 -8.04 -33.48
CA ALA A 129 27.57 -8.90 -32.31
C ALA A 129 28.20 -10.29 -32.53
N LYS A 130 28.07 -10.86 -33.73
CA LYS A 130 28.71 -12.13 -34.09
C LYS A 130 30.24 -12.00 -34.04
N ILE A 131 30.80 -10.96 -34.68
CA ILE A 131 32.25 -10.69 -34.67
C ILE A 131 32.77 -10.48 -33.25
N LEU A 132 32.03 -9.73 -32.41
CA LEU A 132 32.39 -9.51 -31.01
C LEU A 132 32.38 -10.82 -30.20
N CYS A 133 31.35 -11.66 -30.37
CA CYS A 133 31.29 -12.98 -29.73
C CYS A 133 32.42 -13.89 -30.19
N ASP A 134 32.74 -13.91 -31.48
CA ASP A 134 33.83 -14.71 -32.05
C ASP A 134 35.20 -14.24 -31.54
N ARG A 135 35.39 -12.92 -31.35
CA ARG A 135 36.61 -12.38 -30.73
C ARG A 135 36.70 -12.76 -29.26
N LEU A 136 35.60 -12.66 -28.52
CA LEU A 136 35.53 -13.04 -27.10
C LEU A 136 35.79 -14.52 -26.87
N SER A 137 35.21 -15.40 -27.70
CA SER A 137 35.43 -16.84 -27.61
C SER A 137 36.90 -17.18 -27.90
N ASN A 138 37.46 -16.64 -28.98
CA ASN A 138 38.86 -16.86 -29.34
C ASN A 138 39.84 -16.30 -28.30
N PHE A 139 39.56 -15.14 -27.70
CA PHE A 139 40.36 -14.61 -26.60
C PHE A 139 40.32 -15.53 -25.37
N ARG A 140 39.14 -16.05 -25.03
CA ARG A 140 38.93 -16.97 -23.91
C ARG A 140 39.59 -18.34 -24.14
N PHE A 141 39.62 -18.85 -25.37
CA PHE A 141 40.34 -20.07 -25.73
C PHE A 141 41.87 -19.88 -25.76
N ARG A 142 42.38 -18.77 -26.32
CA ARG A 142 43.82 -18.46 -26.31
C ARG A 142 44.38 -18.24 -24.90
N ALA A 143 43.63 -17.57 -24.03
CA ALA A 143 44.02 -17.37 -22.63
C ALA A 143 44.07 -18.70 -21.84
N LEU A 144 43.17 -19.65 -22.15
CA LEU A 144 43.17 -20.98 -21.54
C LEU A 144 44.37 -21.83 -21.98
N ILE A 145 44.73 -21.78 -23.27
CA ILE A 145 45.77 -22.61 -23.88
C ILE A 145 47.18 -22.09 -23.55
N LEU A 146 47.39 -20.77 -23.50
CA LEU A 146 48.74 -20.19 -23.30
C LEU A 146 49.14 -20.04 -21.83
N PHE A 147 48.19 -19.94 -20.90
CA PHE A 147 48.53 -19.58 -19.51
C PHE A 147 48.02 -20.53 -18.43
N GLY A 148 47.13 -21.49 -18.70
CA GLY A 148 46.65 -22.45 -17.68
C GLY A 148 46.02 -21.81 -16.42
N VAL A 149 45.79 -20.50 -16.40
CA VAL A 149 45.24 -19.75 -15.28
C VAL A 149 43.91 -19.14 -15.70
N ASN A 150 42.90 -19.26 -14.84
CA ASN A 150 41.61 -18.61 -15.02
C ASN A 150 41.77 -17.11 -14.68
N ILE A 151 42.11 -16.28 -15.68
CA ILE A 151 42.43 -14.85 -15.55
C ILE A 151 41.17 -13.98 -15.37
N PHE A 152 40.25 -14.35 -14.48
CA PHE A 152 39.15 -13.46 -14.07
C PHE A 152 39.43 -12.72 -12.75
N ALA A 153 40.60 -12.95 -12.13
CA ALA A 153 40.97 -12.37 -10.84
C ALA A 153 41.69 -11.01 -10.90
N GLY A 154 42.02 -10.47 -12.08
CA GLY A 154 42.88 -9.27 -12.15
C GLY A 154 42.76 -8.39 -13.39
N LEU A 155 41.75 -8.55 -14.24
CA LEU A 155 41.56 -7.65 -15.38
C LEU A 155 40.82 -6.37 -14.94
N PRO A 156 41.35 -5.17 -15.23
CA PRO A 156 40.61 -3.94 -15.00
C PRO A 156 39.32 -3.95 -15.84
N PRO A 157 38.24 -3.35 -15.33
CA PRO A 157 36.94 -3.40 -15.99
C PRO A 157 37.02 -2.83 -17.42
N PRO A 158 36.23 -3.37 -18.37
CA PRO A 158 36.23 -2.88 -19.74
C PRO A 158 35.88 -1.39 -19.79
N ARG A 159 36.58 -0.66 -20.66
CA ARG A 159 36.58 0.81 -20.83
C ARG A 159 35.21 1.50 -20.97
N TRP A 160 34.14 0.74 -21.20
CA TRP A 160 32.76 1.24 -21.22
C TRP A 160 32.18 1.48 -19.82
N CYS A 161 32.93 1.12 -18.76
CA CYS A 161 32.61 1.45 -17.38
C CYS A 161 33.00 2.88 -16.99
N GLU A 162 33.75 3.60 -17.82
CA GLU A 162 33.93 5.05 -17.68
C GLU A 162 32.69 5.75 -18.26
N ALA A 163 31.58 5.66 -17.52
CA ALA A 163 30.48 6.57 -17.74
C ALA A 163 30.95 7.97 -17.36
N ASP A 164 30.90 8.88 -18.33
CA ASP A 164 31.09 10.31 -18.17
C ASP A 164 30.45 10.78 -16.86
N THR A 165 31.29 11.20 -15.91
CA THR A 165 30.80 12.03 -14.81
C THR A 165 30.54 13.41 -15.41
N PRO A 166 29.28 13.89 -15.43
CA PRO A 166 29.04 15.27 -15.86
C PRO A 166 29.76 16.18 -14.87
N SER A 167 30.72 16.94 -15.38
CA SER A 167 31.41 18.02 -14.68
C SER A 167 30.36 19.01 -14.18
N PHE A 168 30.03 18.90 -12.90
CA PHE A 168 29.24 19.89 -12.21
C PHE A 168 30.14 21.11 -12.00
N MET A 169 29.88 22.16 -12.77
CA MET A 169 30.54 23.46 -12.69
C MET A 169 30.58 23.98 -11.24
N LYS A 170 31.78 24.38 -10.81
CA LYS A 170 32.03 25.51 -9.92
C LYS A 170 33.21 26.28 -10.49
#